data_AF-A0A223A4S9-F1
#
_entry.id   AF-A0A223A4S9-F1
#
_cell.length_a   1.000
_cell.length_b   1.000
_cell.length_c   1.000
_cell.angle_alpha   90.00
_cell.angle_beta   90.00
_cell.angle_gamma   90.00
#
_symmetry.space_group_name_H-M   'P 1'
#
loop_
_entity.id
_entity.type
_entity.pdbx_description
1 polymer ?
#
loop_
_entity_poly.entity_id
_entity_poly.type
_entity_poly.pdbx_seq_one_letter_code
_entity_poly.pdbx_strand_id
1 'polypeptide(L)'
;GSGGGLDVFLAARKVGPTGKAIGIDMTPEMLELARANAAKTGLTNVEFYQSTIDRLPLADASVDCVISNCVINLAPDKPAVFREIARVL
;
A
#
# COMPACT_ATOMS: atom_id res chain seq x y z
N GLY A 1 -3.88 3.98 1.35
CA GLY A 1 -3.88 5.11 0.40
C GLY A 1 -2.46 5.40 0.04
N SER A 2 -1.96 4.75 -1.01
CA SER A 2 -0.60 4.97 -1.51
C SER A 2 -0.48 6.28 -2.31
N GLY A 3 -1.59 6.89 -2.72
CA GLY A 3 -1.60 8.06 -3.58
C GLY A 3 -0.73 7.80 -4.83
N GLY A 4 0.09 8.78 -5.20
CA GLY A 4 1.05 8.66 -6.30
C GLY A 4 2.28 7.75 -6.05
N GLY A 5 2.33 7.02 -4.93
CA GLY A 5 3.28 5.94 -4.67
C GLY A 5 4.55 6.30 -3.89
N LEU A 6 4.72 7.54 -3.43
CA LEU A 6 5.97 8.02 -2.79
C LEU A 6 6.45 7.11 -1.64
N ASP A 7 5.59 6.87 -0.65
CA ASP A 7 5.95 6.05 0.53
C ASP A 7 6.25 4.59 0.13
N VAL A 8 5.59 4.07 -0.91
CA VAL A 8 5.85 2.74 -1.47
C VAL A 8 7.26 2.67 -2.08
N PHE A 9 7.68 3.69 -2.82
CA PHE A 9 9.02 3.74 -3.41
C PHE A 9 10.13 3.86 -2.35
N LEU A 10 9.88 4.64 -1.30
CA LEU A 10 10.80 4.74 -0.17
C LEU A 10 10.91 3.41 0.58
N ALA A 11 9.77 2.75 0.84
CA ALA A 11 9.75 1.42 1.46
C ALA A 11 10.46 0.37 0.60
N ALA A 12 10.20 0.33 -0.72
CA ALA A 12 10.81 -0.60 -1.66
C ALA A 12 12.34 -0.54 -1.66
N ARG A 13 12.91 0.67 -1.57
CA ARG A 13 14.36 0.86 -1.44
C ARG A 13 14.88 0.39 -0.08
N LYS A 14 14.10 0.60 0.99
CA LYS A 14 14.49 0.25 2.36
C LYS A 14 14.49 -1.26 2.62
N VAL A 15 13.53 -1.99 2.07
CA VAL A 15 13.43 -3.46 2.20
C VAL A 15 14.41 -4.21 1.29
N GLY A 16 15.04 -3.51 0.34
CA GLY A 16 16.01 -4.10 -0.58
C GLY A 16 15.37 -4.98 -1.66
N PRO A 17 16.18 -5.55 -2.57
CA PRO A 17 15.71 -6.25 -3.77
C PRO A 17 14.96 -7.56 -3.47
N THR A 18 15.16 -8.16 -2.29
CA THR A 18 14.47 -9.38 -1.87
C THR A 18 13.18 -9.08 -1.10
N GLY A 19 12.98 -7.84 -0.66
CA GLY A 19 11.75 -7.39 -0.05
C GLY A 19 10.78 -6.81 -1.08
N LYS A 20 9.54 -6.58 -0.66
CA LYS A 20 8.45 -6.09 -1.53
C LYS A 20 7.71 -4.95 -0.84
N ALA A 21 7.30 -3.93 -1.60
CA ALA A 21 6.45 -2.86 -1.10
C ALA A 21 5.11 -2.84 -1.85
N ILE A 22 4.00 -2.76 -1.11
CA ILE A 22 2.66 -2.84 -1.67
C ILE A 22 1.91 -1.53 -1.38
N GLY A 23 1.40 -0.90 -2.43
CA GLY A 23 0.51 0.26 -2.34
C GLY A 23 -0.95 -0.13 -2.47
N ILE A 24 -1.79 0.36 -1.55
CA ILE A 24 -3.24 0.19 -1.60
C ILE A 24 -3.88 1.55 -1.77
N ASP A 25 -4.66 1.74 -2.83
CA ASP A 25 -5.49 2.94 -3.02
C ASP A 25 -6.86 2.58 -3.56
N MET A 26 -7.87 3.40 -3.24
CA MET A 26 -9.25 3.14 -3.66
C MET A 26 -9.56 3.74 -5.03
N THR A 27 -8.83 4.79 -5.44
CA THR A 27 -9.13 5.53 -6.66
C THR A 27 -8.29 5.02 -7.84
N PRO A 28 -8.91 4.70 -8.99
CA PRO A 28 -8.19 4.31 -10.20
C PRO A 28 -7.13 5.34 -10.62
N GLU A 29 -7.44 6.63 -10.48
CA GLU A 29 -6.59 7.74 -10.90
C GLU A 29 -5.27 7.78 -10.13
N MET A 30 -5.29 7.52 -8.81
CA MET A 30 -4.07 7.44 -8.02
C MET A 30 -3.23 6.22 -8.36
N LEU A 31 -3.87 5.09 -8.69
CA LEU A 31 -3.16 3.88 -9.10
C LEU A 31 -2.51 4.03 -10.48
N GLU A 32 -3.18 4.68 -11.43
CA GLU A 32 -2.58 5.05 -12.71
C GLU A 32 -1.36 5.94 -12.52
N LEU A 33 -1.49 6.99 -11.70
CA LEU A 33 -0.37 7.87 -11.36
C LEU A 33 0.77 7.12 -10.67
N ALA A 34 0.47 6.26 -9.71
CA ALA A 34 1.46 5.47 -8.99
C ALA A 34 2.23 4.51 -9.91
N ARG A 35 1.53 3.82 -10.82
CA ARG A 35 2.14 2.93 -11.82
C ARG A 35 2.99 3.71 -12.82
N ALA A 36 2.52 4.86 -13.30
CA ALA A 36 3.29 5.74 -14.17
C ALA A 36 4.55 6.27 -13.49
N ASN A 37 4.49 6.57 -12.18
CA ASN A 37 5.66 6.96 -11.40
C ASN A 37 6.61 5.77 -11.17
N ALA A 38 6.08 4.59 -10.85
CA ALA A 38 6.87 3.38 -10.64
C ALA A 38 7.76 3.06 -11.86
N ALA A 39 7.23 3.18 -13.07
CA ALA A 39 7.97 2.99 -14.32
C ALA A 39 9.21 3.89 -14.46
N LYS A 40 9.21 5.06 -13.81
CA LYS A 40 10.33 6.02 -13.84
C LYS A 40 11.41 5.72 -12.78
N THR A 41 11.13 4.83 -11.82
CA THR A 41 12.03 4.59 -10.67
C THR A 41 13.04 3.47 -10.89
N GLY A 42 12.79 2.56 -11.85
CA GLY A 42 13.54 1.32 -12.03
C GLY A 42 13.34 0.27 -10.93
N LEU A 43 12.40 0.49 -10.00
CA LEU A 43 12.08 -0.47 -8.94
C LEU A 43 11.24 -1.62 -9.52
N THR A 44 11.64 -2.85 -9.23
CA THR A 44 10.95 -4.08 -9.69
C THR A 44 10.14 -4.75 -8.59
N ASN A 45 10.27 -4.28 -7.35
CA ASN A 45 9.69 -4.88 -6.15
C ASN A 45 8.54 -4.06 -5.56
N VAL A 46 7.74 -3.40 -6.42
CA VAL A 46 6.56 -2.62 -6.05
C VAL A 46 5.30 -3.17 -6.69
N GLU A 47 4.20 -3.20 -5.94
CA GLU A 47 2.88 -3.57 -6.45
C GLU A 47 1.80 -2.60 -5.98
N PHE A 48 0.75 -2.45 -6.78
CA PHE A 48 -0.35 -1.53 -6.49
C PHE A 48 -1.70 -2.21 -6.72
N TYR A 49 -2.52 -2.25 -5.66
CA TYR A 49 -3.85 -2.84 -5.70
C TYR A 49 -4.94 -1.80 -5.46
N GLN A 50 -6.02 -1.94 -6.22
CA GLN A 50 -7.23 -1.16 -5.98
C GLN A 50 -8.04 -1.79 -4.86
N SER A 51 -8.12 -1.12 -3.72
CA SER A 51 -9.03 -1.49 -2.66
C SER A 51 -9.21 -0.37 -1.64
N THR A 52 -10.24 -0.48 -0.81
CA THR A 52 -10.35 0.30 0.41
C THR A 52 -9.50 -0.31 1.52
N ILE A 53 -9.16 0.50 2.54
CA ILE A 53 -8.24 0.10 3.61
C ILE A 53 -8.91 -0.74 4.72
N ASP A 54 -10.23 -0.87 4.67
CA ASP A 54 -11.06 -1.72 5.53
C ASP A 54 -11.34 -3.10 4.92
N ARG A 55 -10.83 -3.37 3.71
CA ARG A 55 -10.88 -4.68 3.05
C ARG A 55 -9.68 -4.88 2.12
N LEU A 56 -8.56 -5.33 2.66
CA LEU A 56 -7.31 -5.48 1.92
C LEU A 56 -7.32 -6.75 1.06
N PRO A 57 -6.88 -6.68 -0.21
CA PRO A 57 -6.78 -7.82 -1.11
C PRO A 57 -5.50 -8.63 -0.86
N LEU A 58 -5.18 -8.87 0.42
CA LEU A 58 -3.97 -9.54 0.89
C LEU A 58 -4.34 -10.74 1.75
N ALA A 59 -3.47 -11.75 1.78
CA ALA A 59 -3.64 -12.92 2.63
C ALA A 59 -3.37 -12.59 4.10
N ASP A 60 -3.81 -13.46 4.99
CA ASP A 60 -3.53 -13.36 6.42
C ASP A 60 -2.01 -13.52 6.67
N ALA A 61 -1.45 -12.78 7.63
CA ALA A 61 -0.03 -12.82 7.99
C ALA A 61 0.93 -12.79 6.79
N SER A 62 0.68 -11.90 5.83
CA SER A 62 1.41 -11.80 4.56
C SER A 62 2.32 -10.57 4.44
N VAL A 63 2.31 -9.66 5.42
CA VAL A 63 3.18 -8.48 5.45
C VAL A 63 3.84 -8.33 6.81
N ASP A 64 5.10 -7.88 6.82
CA ASP A 64 5.85 -7.68 8.08
C ASP A 64 5.66 -6.28 8.69
N CYS A 65 5.11 -5.34 7.92
CA CYS A 65 4.96 -3.93 8.31
C CYS A 65 3.81 -3.26 7.56
N VAL A 66 3.07 -2.41 8.26
CA VAL A 66 2.02 -1.56 7.69
C VAL A 66 2.36 -0.09 7.92
N ILE A 67 2.32 0.70 6.85
CA ILE A 67 2.49 2.16 6.89
C ILE A 67 1.16 2.79 6.50
N SER A 68 0.64 3.69 7.35
CA SER A 68 -0.48 4.55 7.01
C SER A 68 -0.11 5.99 7.28
N ASN A 69 -0.09 6.80 6.23
CA ASN A 69 0.26 8.21 6.28
C ASN A 69 -0.99 9.06 5.96
N CYS A 70 -1.61 9.66 6.98
CA CYS A 70 -2.79 10.54 6.86
C CYS A 70 -4.07 9.94 6.23
N VAL A 71 -4.21 8.59 6.18
CA VAL A 71 -5.40 7.94 5.59
C VAL A 71 -6.35 7.36 6.65
N ILE A 72 -5.87 6.77 7.74
CA ILE A 72 -6.74 6.14 8.76
C ILE A 72 -7.75 7.12 9.36
N ASN A 73 -7.38 8.40 9.51
CA ASN A 73 -8.29 9.44 10.01
C ASN A 73 -9.52 9.65 9.11
N LEU A 74 -9.39 9.38 7.80
CA LEU A 74 -10.45 9.52 6.80
C LEU A 74 -11.34 8.27 6.70
N ALA A 75 -10.96 7.16 7.34
CA ALA A 75 -11.75 5.93 7.29
C ALA A 75 -13.09 6.09 8.04
N PRO A 76 -14.22 5.67 7.44
CA PRO A 76 -15.52 5.68 8.10
C PRO A 76 -15.59 4.63 9.22
N ASP A 77 -15.11 3.41 8.98
CA ASP A 77 -15.04 2.33 9.96
C ASP A 77 -13.57 2.06 10.35
N LYS A 78 -13.09 2.79 11.36
CA LYS A 78 -11.74 2.62 11.90
C LYS A 78 -11.53 1.21 12.52
N PRO A 79 -12.48 0.66 13.30
CA PRO A 79 -12.36 -0.73 13.76
C PRO A 79 -12.14 -1.75 12.63
N ALA A 80 -12.82 -1.63 11.49
CA ALA A 80 -12.59 -2.50 10.34
C ALA A 80 -11.17 -2.38 9.79
N VAL A 81 -10.66 -1.15 9.66
CA VAL A 81 -9.27 -0.92 9.24
C VAL A 81 -8.28 -1.57 10.20
N PHE A 82 -8.45 -1.41 11.52
CA PHE A 82 -7.55 -2.03 12.49
C PHE A 82 -7.63 -3.57 12.48
N ARG A 83 -8.81 -4.15 12.23
CA ARG A 83 -8.96 -5.61 12.02
C ARG A 83 -8.19 -6.07 10.78
N GLU A 84 -8.28 -5.34 9.67
CA GLU A 84 -7.52 -5.68 8.46
C GLU A 84 -6.03 -5.55 8.68
N ILE A 85 -5.57 -4.49 9.37
CA ILE A 85 -4.14 -4.33 9.73
C ILE A 85 -3.68 -5.55 10.54
N ALA A 86 -4.43 -5.96 11.57
CA ALA A 86 -4.08 -7.11 12.39
C ALA A 86 -4.20 -8.46 11.66
N ARG A 87 -5.02 -8.55 10.61
CA ARG A 87 -5.17 -9.77 9.81
C ARG A 87 -3.99 -9.97 8.86
N VAL A 88 -3.52 -8.90 8.21
CA VAL A 88 -2.45 -9.00 7.20
C VAL A 88 -1.05 -9.02 7.79
N LEU A 89 -0.88 -8.44 8.99
CA LEU A 89 0.32 -8.62 9.83
C LEU A 89 0.36 -10.03 10.40
#